data_AF-A0A5C3NN38-F1
#
_entry.id   AF-A0A5C3NN38-F1
#
_cell.length_a   1.000
_cell.length_b   1.000
_cell.length_c   1.000
_cell.angle_alpha   90.00
_cell.angle_beta   90.00
_cell.angle_gamma   90.00
#
_symmetry.space_group_name_H-M   'P 1'
#
loop_
_entity.id
_entity.type
_entity.pdbx_description
1 polymer ?
#
loop_
_entity_poly.entity_id
_entity_poly.type
_entity_poly.pdbx_seq_one_letter_code
_entity_poly.pdbx_strand_id
1 'polypeptide(L)'
;MFRWVDVERVPATNQYPVDIYRPKGAVPAGWFWLGHTADPSRGLIVKPSLPPKPTRNYAISTGHAATGFSDQPFPDQPQYAFFSSFFGAPFSSGVAPGSDFAALRPGLFLEGHYDLHTASSISSSVYITRPVSSLYPEDDCFDLKPVVRVSQTGTDSPPRPRWALRKNVVSFDSE
;
A
#
# COMPACT_ATOMS: atom_id res chain seq x y z
N MET A 1 0.45 -10.63 -12.23
CA MET A 1 0.09 -11.79 -11.39
C MET A 1 -0.10 -11.32 -9.97
N PHE A 2 -1.01 -11.97 -9.26
CA PHE A 2 -1.40 -11.63 -7.90
C PHE A 2 -1.50 -12.88 -7.06
N ARG A 3 -1.16 -12.76 -5.78
CA ARG A 3 -1.21 -13.86 -4.81
C ARG A 3 -1.66 -13.34 -3.46
N TRP A 4 -2.62 -14.03 -2.86
CA TRP A 4 -2.97 -13.85 -1.45
C TRP A 4 -1.96 -14.59 -0.60
N VAL A 5 -1.50 -13.94 0.46
CA VAL A 5 -0.54 -14.52 1.41
C VAL A 5 -0.99 -14.26 2.83
N ASP A 6 -0.53 -15.10 3.76
CA ASP A 6 -0.72 -14.87 5.18
C ASP A 6 -0.11 -13.54 5.61
N VAL A 7 -0.67 -12.97 6.69
CA VAL A 7 -0.21 -11.72 7.27
C VAL A 7 0.30 -11.91 8.68
N GLU A 8 1.13 -10.96 9.10
CA GLU A 8 1.54 -10.79 10.49
C GLU A 8 1.24 -9.37 10.94
N ARG A 9 0.93 -9.23 12.23
CA ARG A 9 0.73 -7.92 12.85
C ARG A 9 2.05 -7.16 12.88
N VAL A 10 2.02 -5.88 12.51
CA VAL A 10 3.16 -4.98 12.59
C VAL A 10 3.44 -4.69 14.07
N PRO A 11 4.69 -4.83 14.55
CA PRO A 11 5.03 -4.52 15.94
C PRO A 11 4.99 -3.00 16.20
N ALA A 12 4.82 -2.61 17.46
CA ALA A 12 4.82 -1.22 17.92
C ALA A 12 3.79 -0.30 17.23
N THR A 13 2.61 -0.86 16.91
CA THR A 13 1.46 -0.14 16.36
C THR A 13 0.22 -0.21 17.27
N ASN A 14 0.39 -0.55 18.54
CA ASN A 14 -0.70 -0.74 19.52
C ASN A 14 -1.43 0.56 19.89
N GLN A 15 -0.84 1.71 19.58
CA GLN A 15 -1.42 3.03 19.78
C GLN A 15 -2.56 3.35 18.80
N TYR A 16 -2.67 2.62 17.69
CA TYR A 16 -3.72 2.85 16.69
C TYR A 16 -5.01 2.09 17.06
N PRO A 17 -6.19 2.56 16.63
CA PRO A 17 -7.48 1.98 17.00
C PRO A 17 -7.79 0.67 16.26
N VAL A 18 -6.91 0.24 15.35
CA VAL A 18 -7.01 -1.00 14.59
C VAL A 18 -5.66 -1.68 14.56
N ASP A 19 -5.66 -3.01 14.47
CA ASP A 19 -4.45 -3.77 14.22
C ASP A 19 -3.99 -3.54 12.76
N ILE A 20 -2.68 -3.39 12.60
CA ILE A 20 -2.04 -3.13 11.32
C ILE A 20 -1.25 -4.37 10.92
N TYR A 21 -1.42 -4.81 9.68
CA TYR A 21 -0.87 -6.04 9.15
C TYR A 21 -0.01 -5.79 7.92
N ARG A 22 0.95 -6.70 7.70
CA ARG A 22 1.77 -6.80 6.49
C ARG A 22 1.91 -8.28 6.08
N PRO A 23 2.31 -8.58 4.83
CA PRO A 23 2.65 -9.95 4.44
C PRO A 23 3.63 -10.61 5.41
N LYS A 24 3.36 -11.86 5.76
CA LYS A 24 4.19 -12.63 6.68
C LYS A 24 5.40 -13.22 5.96
N GLY A 25 6.58 -13.08 6.58
CA GLY A 25 7.82 -13.64 6.05
C GLY A 25 8.38 -12.87 4.85
N ALA A 26 9.29 -13.51 4.12
CA ALA A 26 9.95 -12.89 2.97
C ALA A 26 9.03 -12.86 1.74
N VAL A 27 8.95 -11.69 1.10
CA VAL A 27 8.29 -11.57 -0.20
C VAL A 27 9.17 -12.25 -1.26
N PRO A 28 8.63 -13.17 -2.09
CA PRO A 28 9.43 -13.86 -3.09
C PRO A 28 10.06 -12.91 -4.11
N ALA A 29 11.25 -13.24 -4.62
CA ALA A 29 11.96 -12.38 -5.56
C ALA A 29 11.10 -12.01 -6.79
N GLY A 30 11.06 -10.71 -7.10
CA GLY A 30 10.26 -10.14 -8.18
C GLY A 30 8.77 -9.96 -7.86
N TRP A 31 8.35 -10.27 -6.64
CA TRP A 31 7.05 -9.88 -6.08
C TRP A 31 7.19 -8.68 -5.17
N PHE A 32 6.08 -7.96 -5.00
CA PHE A 32 6.01 -6.74 -4.21
C PHE A 32 4.71 -6.68 -3.43
N TRP A 33 4.66 -5.92 -2.35
CA TRP A 33 3.44 -5.69 -1.58
C TRP A 33 3.03 -4.22 -1.63
N LEU A 34 1.72 -3.97 -1.54
CA LEU A 34 1.14 -2.67 -1.93
C LEU A 34 0.82 -1.74 -0.76
N GLY A 35 0.73 -2.27 0.46
CA GLY A 35 0.19 -1.52 1.58
C GLY A 35 0.17 -2.32 2.86
N HIS A 36 0.32 -1.61 3.98
CA HIS A 36 -0.17 -2.06 5.27
C HIS A 36 -1.69 -2.13 5.22
N THR A 37 -2.27 -3.19 5.79
CA THR A 37 -3.70 -3.46 5.75
C THR A 37 -4.28 -3.65 7.15
N ALA A 38 -5.57 -3.38 7.30
CA ALA A 38 -6.37 -3.76 8.47
C ALA A 38 -7.04 -5.14 8.31
N ASP A 39 -6.77 -5.88 7.22
CA ASP A 39 -7.26 -7.24 7.03
C ASP A 39 -6.37 -8.26 7.77
N PRO A 40 -6.87 -8.93 8.82
CA PRO A 40 -6.10 -9.93 9.55
C PRO A 40 -5.98 -11.27 8.81
N SER A 41 -6.75 -11.47 7.73
CA SER A 41 -6.86 -12.77 7.08
C SER A 41 -5.81 -12.98 5.98
N ARG A 42 -5.47 -11.93 5.23
CA ARG A 42 -4.58 -12.03 4.06
C ARG A 42 -4.07 -10.68 3.60
N GLY A 43 -2.90 -10.71 2.98
CA GLY A 43 -2.27 -9.61 2.28
C GLY A 43 -2.15 -9.92 0.80
N LEU A 44 -2.08 -8.88 -0.02
CA LEU A 44 -1.91 -9.02 -1.47
C LEU A 44 -0.47 -8.71 -1.86
N ILE A 45 0.16 -9.66 -2.56
CA ILE A 45 1.43 -9.42 -3.26
C ILE A 45 1.22 -9.50 -4.77
N VAL A 46 2.06 -8.77 -5.49
CA VAL A 46 1.93 -8.53 -6.93
C VAL A 46 3.24 -8.78 -7.65
N LYS A 47 3.15 -9.29 -8.88
CA LYS A 47 4.28 -9.41 -9.80
C LYS A 47 3.90 -8.85 -11.17
N PRO A 48 4.62 -7.84 -11.69
CA PRO A 48 4.37 -7.33 -13.03
C PRO A 48 4.59 -8.42 -14.08
N SER A 49 3.64 -8.55 -15.01
CA SER A 49 3.69 -9.55 -16.08
C SER A 49 4.64 -9.16 -17.22
N LEU A 50 4.78 -7.86 -17.46
CA LEU A 50 5.66 -7.32 -18.49
C LEU A 50 7.02 -7.00 -17.89
N PRO A 51 8.15 -7.28 -18.55
CA PRO A 51 9.47 -6.90 -18.06
C PRO A 51 9.67 -5.37 -18.07
N PRO A 52 10.60 -4.80 -17.28
CA PRO A 52 10.96 -3.39 -17.43
C PRO A 52 11.57 -3.12 -18.81
N LYS A 53 11.25 -1.97 -19.41
CA LYS A 53 11.88 -1.46 -20.66
C LYS A 53 12.13 0.04 -20.52
N PRO A 54 13.21 0.61 -21.09
CA PRO A 54 13.61 2.00 -20.84
C PRO A 54 12.54 3.06 -21.14
N THR A 55 11.65 2.81 -22.09
CA THR A 55 10.61 3.77 -22.51
C THR A 55 9.21 3.39 -22.06
N ARG A 56 9.07 2.31 -21.28
CA ARG A 56 7.78 1.79 -20.84
C ARG A 56 7.59 2.09 -19.37
N ASN A 57 6.53 2.82 -19.06
CA ASN A 57 6.06 2.98 -17.68
C ASN A 57 5.74 1.60 -17.10
N TYR A 58 6.62 1.11 -16.23
CA TYR A 58 6.50 -0.18 -15.56
C TYR A 58 5.28 -0.18 -14.63
N ALA A 59 4.73 -1.34 -14.29
CA ALA A 59 3.52 -1.35 -13.45
C ALA A 59 3.79 -0.86 -12.02
N ILE A 60 5.03 -1.02 -11.57
CA ILE A 60 5.48 -0.81 -10.20
C ILE A 60 6.62 0.21 -10.18
N SER A 61 6.70 0.96 -9.10
CA SER A 61 7.88 1.69 -8.66
C SER A 61 8.17 1.30 -7.21
N THR A 62 9.43 1.13 -6.87
CA THR A 62 9.88 1.21 -5.47
C THR A 62 9.76 2.65 -4.98
N GLY A 63 10.11 2.88 -3.72
CA GLY A 63 10.27 4.23 -3.20
C GLY A 63 11.58 4.43 -2.46
N HIS A 64 11.85 5.68 -2.14
CA HIS A 64 12.96 6.14 -1.31
C HIS A 64 12.42 6.83 -0.07
N ALA A 65 13.23 6.88 0.99
CA ALA A 65 12.93 7.67 2.17
C ALA A 65 12.94 9.16 1.82
N ALA A 66 12.06 9.94 2.44
CA ALA A 66 12.05 11.39 2.28
C ALA A 66 13.41 11.99 2.69
N THR A 67 13.86 13.03 1.98
CA THR A 67 15.09 13.76 2.33
C THR A 67 14.91 14.73 3.52
N GLY A 68 13.67 14.89 4.01
CA GLY A 68 13.30 15.78 5.11
C GLY A 68 12.80 15.03 6.35
N PHE A 69 12.00 15.70 7.19
CA PHE A 69 11.45 15.11 8.40
C PHE A 69 10.21 14.27 8.09
N SER A 70 10.33 13.16 7.36
CA SER A 70 9.21 12.23 7.16
C SER A 70 9.68 10.78 7.15
N ASP A 71 8.93 9.93 7.84
CA ASP A 71 9.17 8.48 7.86
C ASP A 71 8.40 7.75 6.74
N GLN A 72 7.79 8.50 5.82
CA GLN A 72 6.99 7.97 4.72
C GLN A 72 7.81 7.89 3.42
N PRO A 73 7.61 6.83 2.62
CA PRO A 73 8.29 6.70 1.33
C PRO A 73 7.70 7.62 0.26
N PHE A 74 8.57 8.08 -0.63
CA PHE A 74 8.21 8.70 -1.90
C PHE A 74 8.42 7.70 -3.05
N PRO A 75 7.49 7.57 -4.00
CA PRO A 75 7.70 6.77 -5.18
C PRO A 75 8.87 7.31 -6.01
N ASP A 76 9.74 6.41 -6.51
CA ASP A 76 10.86 6.82 -7.37
C ASP A 76 10.38 7.35 -8.72
N GLN A 77 9.27 6.79 -9.23
CA GLN A 77 8.62 7.24 -10.45
C GLN A 77 7.58 8.32 -10.15
N PRO A 78 7.62 9.48 -10.85
CA PRO A 78 6.62 10.53 -10.68
C PRO A 78 5.20 10.03 -10.89
N GLN A 79 4.26 10.53 -10.07
CA GLN A 79 2.82 10.21 -10.11
C GLN A 79 2.44 8.80 -9.69
N TYR A 80 3.38 7.89 -9.43
CA TYR A 80 3.04 6.59 -8.86
C TYR A 80 2.50 6.77 -7.45
N ALA A 81 1.75 5.81 -6.94
CA ALA A 81 1.13 5.92 -5.63
C ALA A 81 1.22 4.64 -4.82
N PHE A 82 1.59 4.78 -3.55
CA PHE A 82 1.38 3.76 -2.53
C PHE A 82 -0.10 3.72 -2.13
N PHE A 83 -0.56 2.62 -1.53
CA PHE A 83 -1.96 2.48 -1.12
C PHE A 83 -2.18 2.79 0.36
N SER A 84 -1.13 2.68 1.16
CA SER A 84 -1.17 2.88 2.60
C SER A 84 -0.11 3.88 3.03
N SER A 85 -0.25 4.43 4.23
CA SER A 85 0.91 4.98 4.94
C SER A 85 1.87 3.83 5.32
N PHE A 86 3.13 4.15 5.55
CA PHE A 86 4.10 3.21 6.11
C PHE A 86 4.05 3.24 7.65
N PHE A 87 4.03 2.05 8.27
CA PHE A 87 3.90 1.86 9.72
C PHE A 87 5.03 0.97 10.25
N GLY A 88 5.31 1.10 11.55
CA GLY A 88 6.41 0.41 12.22
C GLY A 88 7.70 1.23 12.17
N ALA A 89 8.82 0.55 11.91
CA ALA A 89 10.13 1.19 11.76
C ALA A 89 10.16 2.18 10.58
N PRO A 90 11.09 3.15 10.55
CA PRO A 90 11.26 4.04 9.41
C PRO A 90 11.44 3.27 8.11
N PHE A 91 10.87 3.80 7.02
CA PHE A 91 11.01 3.19 5.71
C PHE A 91 12.49 3.12 5.28
N SER A 92 12.90 1.98 4.71
CA SER A 92 14.20 1.80 4.07
C SER A 92 14.04 1.05 2.76
N SER A 93 14.59 1.59 1.68
CA SER A 93 14.54 0.97 0.35
C SER A 93 15.53 -0.20 0.20
N GLY A 94 16.51 -0.32 1.10
CA GLY A 94 17.54 -1.36 1.05
C GLY A 94 17.24 -2.61 1.87
N VAL A 95 16.22 -2.57 2.74
CA VAL A 95 15.93 -3.66 3.70
C VAL A 95 14.44 -3.93 3.79
N ALA A 96 14.07 -5.20 3.93
CA ALA A 96 12.69 -5.62 4.15
C ALA A 96 12.11 -5.03 5.46
N PRO A 97 10.81 -4.68 5.50
CA PRO A 97 9.84 -4.87 4.43
C PRO A 97 9.83 -3.74 3.38
N GLY A 98 10.63 -2.68 3.55
CA GLY A 98 10.60 -1.50 2.68
C GLY A 98 11.15 -1.74 1.28
N SER A 99 12.13 -2.64 1.11
CA SER A 99 12.72 -3.01 -0.19
C SER A 99 11.70 -3.56 -1.20
N ASP A 100 10.66 -4.24 -0.71
CA ASP A 100 9.62 -4.87 -1.55
C ASP A 100 8.30 -4.08 -1.52
N PHE A 101 8.29 -2.91 -0.89
CA PHE A 101 7.11 -2.05 -0.80
C PHE A 101 6.96 -1.22 -2.08
N ALA A 102 5.83 -1.41 -2.77
CA ALA A 102 5.63 -0.92 -4.12
C ALA A 102 4.53 0.14 -4.23
N ALA A 103 4.84 1.19 -4.98
CA ALA A 103 3.87 2.12 -5.55
C ALA A 103 3.42 1.64 -6.93
N LEU A 104 2.18 1.92 -7.30
CA LEU A 104 1.62 1.52 -8.60
C LEU A 104 1.53 2.70 -9.57
N ARG A 105 1.60 2.36 -10.86
CA ARG A 105 1.36 3.32 -11.95
C ARG A 105 -0.10 3.80 -11.95
N PRO A 106 -0.36 5.10 -12.20
CA PRO A 106 -1.71 5.60 -12.44
C PRO A 106 -2.46 4.79 -13.51
N GLY A 107 -3.78 4.68 -13.35
CA GLY A 107 -4.66 3.88 -14.21
C GLY A 107 -4.83 2.42 -13.78
N LEU A 108 -3.98 1.92 -12.87
CA LEU A 108 -4.16 0.60 -12.23
C LEU A 108 -5.10 0.64 -11.02
N PHE A 109 -5.43 1.83 -10.55
CA PHE A 109 -6.26 2.06 -9.38
C PHE A 109 -7.25 3.20 -9.63
N LEU A 110 -8.30 3.20 -8.82
CA LEU A 110 -9.30 4.26 -8.76
C LEU A 110 -9.28 4.90 -7.38
N GLU A 111 -9.96 6.02 -7.26
CA GLU A 111 -10.18 6.68 -5.98
C GLU A 111 -11.11 5.84 -5.08
N GLY A 112 -10.66 5.59 -3.86
CA GLY A 112 -11.46 4.97 -2.81
C GLY A 112 -12.18 6.02 -1.94
N HIS A 113 -12.81 5.54 -0.86
CA HIS A 113 -13.25 6.40 0.23
C HIS A 113 -12.56 6.03 1.53
N TYR A 114 -12.55 6.96 2.47
CA TYR A 114 -11.95 6.77 3.79
C TYR A 114 -13.02 6.48 4.84
N ASP A 115 -12.84 5.37 5.55
CA ASP A 115 -13.53 5.11 6.80
C ASP A 115 -12.64 5.56 7.95
N LEU A 116 -13.08 6.54 8.73
CA LEU A 116 -12.32 7.06 9.87
C LEU A 116 -12.47 6.14 11.09
N HIS A 117 -11.34 5.70 11.63
CA HIS A 117 -11.26 5.03 12.92
C HIS A 117 -10.56 5.95 13.91
N THR A 118 -11.32 6.36 14.94
CA THR A 118 -10.85 7.31 15.95
C THR A 118 -10.19 6.60 17.12
N ALA A 119 -9.03 7.10 17.51
CA ALA A 119 -8.41 6.80 18.80
C ALA A 119 -8.62 7.97 19.77
N SER A 120 -7.95 7.94 20.93
CA SER A 120 -8.00 9.02 21.92
C SER A 120 -7.44 10.36 21.41
N SER A 121 -6.66 10.36 20.33
CA SER A 121 -6.18 11.58 19.66
C SER A 121 -6.10 11.42 18.14
N ILE A 122 -6.21 12.54 17.41
CA ILE A 122 -6.06 12.58 15.94
C ILE A 122 -4.69 12.06 15.48
N SER A 123 -3.63 12.24 16.28
CA SER A 123 -2.29 11.71 15.98
C SER A 123 -2.24 10.18 15.95
N SER A 124 -3.18 9.52 16.63
CA SER A 124 -3.35 8.07 16.65
C SER A 124 -4.53 7.57 15.82
N SER A 125 -5.34 8.46 15.23
CA SER A 125 -6.45 8.05 14.37
C SER A 125 -5.95 7.64 12.98
N VAL A 126 -6.67 6.71 12.35
CA VAL A 126 -6.36 6.21 11.00
C VAL A 126 -7.60 6.21 10.12
N TYR A 127 -7.38 6.31 8.82
CA TYR A 127 -8.37 5.93 7.82
C TYR A 127 -8.11 4.50 7.36
N ILE A 128 -9.19 3.78 7.05
CA ILE A 128 -9.15 2.58 6.23
C ILE A 128 -9.71 2.95 4.86
N THR A 129 -8.92 2.75 3.81
CA THR A 129 -9.40 2.97 2.44
C THR A 129 -10.29 1.81 1.99
N ARG A 130 -11.47 2.13 1.46
CA ARG A 130 -12.45 1.19 0.94
C ARG A 130 -12.73 1.48 -0.55
N PRO A 131 -13.05 0.46 -1.35
CA PRO A 131 -13.51 0.71 -2.72
C PRO A 131 -14.85 1.45 -2.72
N VAL A 132 -15.04 2.36 -3.68
CA VAL A 132 -16.37 2.93 -3.95
C VAL A 132 -17.21 1.85 -4.64
N SER A 133 -18.47 1.70 -4.22
CA SER A 133 -19.40 0.77 -4.88
C SER A 133 -19.64 1.23 -6.32
N SER A 134 -19.33 0.37 -7.29
CA SER A 134 -19.60 0.59 -8.70
C SER A 134 -20.76 -0.29 -9.16
N LEU A 135 -21.59 0.22 -10.07
CA LEU A 135 -22.56 -0.58 -10.82
C LEU A 135 -21.92 -1.26 -12.03
N TYR A 136 -20.68 -0.88 -12.36
CA TYR A 136 -19.97 -1.25 -13.58
C TYR A 136 -18.76 -2.13 -13.23
N PRO A 137 -18.70 -3.39 -13.71
CA PRO A 137 -17.63 -4.34 -13.38
C PRO A 137 -16.21 -3.91 -13.78
N GLU A 138 -16.06 -2.98 -14.72
CA GLU A 138 -14.76 -2.44 -15.14
C GLU A 138 -14.10 -1.53 -14.09
N ASP A 139 -14.89 -1.03 -13.14
CA ASP A 139 -14.45 -0.15 -12.06
C ASP A 139 -14.48 -0.85 -10.69
N ASP A 140 -14.84 -2.13 -10.67
CA ASP A 140 -14.74 -2.97 -9.48
C ASP A 140 -13.31 -2.96 -8.94
N CYS A 141 -13.19 -2.67 -7.64
CA CYS A 141 -11.91 -2.63 -6.94
C CYS A 141 -11.83 -3.67 -5.84
N PHE A 142 -10.61 -4.14 -5.54
CA PHE A 142 -10.35 -4.98 -4.39
C PHE A 142 -10.50 -4.18 -3.09
N ASP A 143 -11.14 -4.81 -2.12
CA ASP A 143 -11.17 -4.30 -0.75
C ASP A 143 -9.93 -4.77 0.02
N LEU A 144 -8.82 -4.04 -0.14
CA LEU A 144 -7.53 -4.37 0.48
C LEU A 144 -7.39 -3.80 1.90
N LYS A 145 -8.37 -3.03 2.38
CA LYS A 145 -8.34 -2.29 3.64
C LYS A 145 -7.02 -1.54 3.93
N PRO A 146 -6.42 -0.80 2.97
CA PRO A 146 -5.18 -0.09 3.24
C PRO A 146 -5.32 0.89 4.41
N VAL A 147 -4.35 0.90 5.31
CA VAL A 147 -4.36 1.79 6.48
C VAL A 147 -3.62 3.07 6.18
N VAL A 148 -4.21 4.21 6.51
CA VAL A 148 -3.65 5.55 6.22
C VAL A 148 -3.67 6.38 7.48
N ARG A 149 -2.55 7.02 7.84
CA ARG A 149 -2.52 7.90 9.00
C ARG A 149 -3.38 9.14 8.74
N VAL A 150 -4.22 9.53 9.69
CA VAL A 150 -4.95 10.81 9.61
C VAL A 150 -3.95 11.96 9.68
N SER A 151 -3.10 11.92 10.71
CA SER A 151 -1.97 12.84 10.89
C SER A 151 -0.66 12.10 10.61
N GLN A 152 0.06 12.56 9.59
CA GLN A 152 1.43 12.10 9.33
C GLN A 152 2.39 12.95 10.13
N THR A 153 3.39 12.31 10.73
CA THR A 153 4.49 12.98 11.42
C THR A 153 5.42 13.58 10.37
N GLY A 154 5.71 14.89 10.49
CA GLY A 154 6.59 15.57 9.54
C GLY A 154 5.92 16.64 8.68
N THR A 155 6.68 17.65 8.28
CA THR A 155 6.23 18.73 7.38
C THR A 155 6.27 18.34 5.90
N ASP A 156 7.11 17.36 5.54
CA ASP A 156 7.43 17.02 4.15
C ASP A 156 6.87 15.64 3.76
N SER A 157 5.72 15.26 4.34
CA SER A 157 5.11 13.96 4.05
C SER A 157 4.45 13.94 2.67
N PRO A 158 4.48 12.78 1.96
CA PRO A 158 3.83 12.64 0.66
C PRO A 158 2.30 12.78 0.80
N PRO A 159 1.58 13.09 -0.29
CA PRO A 159 0.12 13.10 -0.29
C PRO A 159 -0.47 11.80 0.27
N ARG A 160 -1.48 11.93 1.13
CA ARG A 160 -2.16 10.76 1.73
C ARG A 160 -2.84 9.92 0.65
N PRO A 161 -2.58 8.61 0.57
CA PRO A 161 -3.13 7.77 -0.48
C PRO A 161 -4.60 7.40 -0.20
N ARG A 162 -5.46 7.59 -1.22
CA ARG A 162 -6.88 7.22 -1.18
C ARG A 162 -7.23 6.30 -2.35
N TRP A 163 -6.47 5.21 -2.50
CA TRP A 163 -6.51 4.41 -3.73
C TRP A 163 -7.05 2.99 -3.49
N ALA A 164 -7.85 2.51 -4.44
CA ALA A 164 -8.40 1.16 -4.49
C ALA A 164 -7.99 0.48 -5.81
N LEU A 165 -7.57 -0.78 -5.72
CA LEU A 165 -6.93 -1.47 -6.84
C LEU A 165 -8.00 -2.06 -7.74
N ARG A 166 -7.97 -1.76 -9.04
CA ARG A 166 -8.96 -2.30 -9.99
C ARG A 166 -8.81 -3.81 -10.11
N LYS A 167 -9.92 -4.56 -10.14
CA LYS A 167 -9.88 -6.02 -10.32
C LYS A 167 -9.50 -6.43 -11.74
N ASN A 168 -9.83 -5.62 -12.74
CA ASN A 168 -9.58 -5.93 -14.16
C ASN A 168 -8.13 -5.75 -14.61
N VAL A 169 -7.26 -5.14 -13.79
CA VAL A 169 -5.81 -5.02 -14.11
C VAL A 169 -4.98 -6.16 -13.51
N VAL A 170 -5.66 -7.16 -12.95
CA VAL A 170 -5.10 -8.24 -12.15
C VAL A 170 -5.43 -9.58 -12.80
N SER A 171 -4.40 -10.36 -13.13
CA SER A 171 -4.55 -11.80 -13.30
C SER A 171 -4.09 -12.48 -12.01
N PHE A 172 -4.90 -13.40 -11.51
CA PHE A 172 -4.46 -14.32 -10.47
C PHE A 172 -3.44 -15.29 -11.08
N ASP A 173 -2.39 -15.59 -10.31
CA ASP A 173 -1.52 -16.72 -10.62
C ASP A 173 -2.40 -17.97 -10.47
N SER A 174 -2.72 -18.64 -11.57
CA SER A 174 -3.33 -19.97 -11.48
C SER A 174 -2.27 -20.90 -10.94
N GLU A 175 -2.53 -21.50 -9.77
CA GLU A 175 -1.68 -22.56 -9.22
C GLU A 175 -1.36 -23.64 -10.26
#